data_AF-G8BDU0-F1
#
_entry.id   AF-G8BDU0-F1
#
_cell.length_a   1.000
_cell.length_b   1.000
_cell.length_c   1.000
_cell.angle_alpha   90.00
_cell.angle_beta   90.00
_cell.angle_gamma   90.00
#
_symmetry.space_group_name_H-M   'P 1'
#
loop_
_entity.id
_entity.type
_entity.pdbx_description
1 polymer ?
#
loop_
_entity_poly.entity_id
_entity_poly.type
_entity_poly.pdbx_seq_one_letter_code
_entity_poly.pdbx_strand_id
1 'polypeptide(L)'
;MKFTFKFPLSTLLKYKPGKFNFQLEQDIRQKLDSLPSVTRIYTNPDGTPRVPSDEEFKTIGELQNLYYKRNHSEWNYILPGVSRDQLKLFEDNSQDLNHFQFVTKDAGKIIDKIPYKDEQTGGLKWKIIRETPKAEGWEIPYFYIVLPVFAYILYVKYTAQMKAREVEGPDWAEKELRLRAMEEYFHGDTAKAKEFLSNENKSDKEIRERDDLVIARILAGDYDKLAQLKKKLPKDLIKVDEDPIFKY
;
A
#
# COMPACT_ATOMS: atom_id res chain seq x y z
N MET A 1 2.16 26.44 -15.04
CA MET A 1 3.00 25.33 -14.53
C MET A 1 2.98 24.19 -15.53
N LYS A 2 4.12 23.82 -16.12
CA LYS A 2 4.21 22.65 -17.01
C LYS A 2 4.51 21.42 -16.16
N PHE A 3 3.51 20.57 -15.93
CA PHE A 3 3.69 19.29 -15.25
C PHE A 3 4.48 18.34 -16.14
N THR A 4 5.74 18.11 -15.80
CA THR A 4 6.56 17.07 -16.42
C THR A 4 6.27 15.73 -15.73
N PHE A 5 5.36 14.95 -16.30
CA PHE A 5 5.16 13.56 -15.91
C PHE A 5 6.39 12.75 -16.34
N LYS A 6 7.35 12.57 -15.43
CA LYS A 6 8.45 11.61 -15.62
C LYS A 6 7.88 10.20 -15.44
N PHE A 7 7.54 9.53 -16.54
CA PHE A 7 7.16 8.12 -16.53
C PHE A 7 8.30 7.27 -15.91
N PRO A 8 8.07 6.57 -14.79
CA PRO A 8 9.07 5.71 -14.14
C PRO A 8 9.43 4.44 -14.95
N LEU A 9 8.75 4.21 -16.07
CA LEU A 9 9.02 3.09 -16.98
C LEU A 9 10.22 3.31 -17.91
N SER A 10 10.69 4.56 -18.09
CA SER A 10 11.88 4.84 -18.90
C SER A 10 13.18 4.28 -18.31
N THR A 11 13.20 4.05 -16.99
CA THR A 11 14.28 3.37 -16.27
C THR A 11 14.17 1.84 -16.34
N LEU A 12 12.98 1.27 -16.50
CA LEU A 12 12.80 -0.18 -16.67
C LEU A 12 13.33 -0.67 -18.03
N LEU A 13 13.17 0.10 -19.10
CA LEU A 13 13.73 -0.23 -20.43
C LEU A 13 15.23 -0.02 -20.56
N LYS A 14 15.87 0.67 -19.59
CA LYS A 14 17.34 0.84 -19.53
C LYS A 14 18.01 -0.19 -18.63
N TYR A 15 17.24 -1.07 -17.98
CA TYR A 15 17.79 -2.16 -17.20
C TYR A 15 18.43 -3.17 -18.15
N LYS A 16 19.76 -3.04 -18.34
CA LYS A 16 20.55 -4.10 -18.96
C LYS A 16 20.65 -5.22 -17.93
N PRO A 17 20.03 -6.39 -18.14
CA PRO A 17 20.21 -7.50 -17.22
C PRO A 17 21.70 -7.77 -17.11
N GLY A 18 22.18 -7.90 -15.87
CA GLY A 18 23.57 -8.21 -15.60
C GLY A 18 24.02 -9.44 -16.37
N LYS A 19 25.11 -9.32 -17.14
CA LYS A 19 25.72 -10.47 -17.79
C LYS A 19 26.24 -11.40 -16.69
N PHE A 20 25.77 -12.64 -16.72
CA PHE A 20 26.25 -13.69 -15.82
C PHE A 20 27.77 -13.84 -15.94
N ASN A 21 28.49 -13.76 -14.82
CA ASN A 21 29.95 -13.87 -14.80
C ASN A 21 30.36 -15.21 -14.20
N PHE A 22 30.63 -16.18 -15.07
CA PHE A 22 31.00 -17.53 -14.65
C PHE A 22 32.34 -17.58 -13.90
N GLN A 23 33.33 -16.76 -14.29
CA GLN A 23 34.62 -16.73 -13.59
C GLN A 23 34.45 -16.34 -12.13
N LEU A 24 33.57 -15.36 -11.87
CA LEU A 24 33.28 -14.93 -10.51
C LEU A 24 32.66 -16.05 -9.68
N GLU A 25 31.76 -16.85 -10.25
CA GLU A 25 31.17 -18.01 -9.55
C GLU A 25 32.18 -19.13 -9.30
N GLN A 26 33.14 -19.33 -10.21
CA GLN A 26 34.25 -20.25 -9.98
C GLN A 26 35.16 -19.78 -8.84
N ASP A 27 35.51 -18.49 -8.80
CA ASP A 27 36.34 -17.91 -7.75
C ASP A 27 35.65 -18.01 -6.38
N ILE A 28 34.33 -17.77 -6.34
CA ILE A 28 33.51 -17.99 -5.14
C ILE A 28 33.57 -19.46 -4.71
N ARG A 29 33.38 -20.40 -5.64
CA ARG A 29 33.40 -21.84 -5.32
C ARG A 29 34.74 -22.26 -4.74
N GLN A 30 35.85 -21.84 -5.34
CA GLN A 30 37.20 -22.14 -4.83
C GLN A 30 37.41 -21.62 -3.41
N LYS A 31 36.88 -20.43 -3.10
CA LYS A 31 36.97 -19.85 -1.75
C LYS A 31 36.07 -20.56 -0.75
N LEU A 32 34.87 -20.99 -1.15
CA LEU A 32 33.97 -21.78 -0.32
C LEU A 32 34.58 -23.15 -0.01
N ASP A 33 35.15 -23.83 -1.00
CA ASP A 33 35.79 -25.14 -0.84
C ASP A 33 37.10 -25.07 -0.03
N SER A 34 37.72 -23.89 0.07
CA SER A 34 38.90 -23.68 0.93
C SER A 34 38.58 -23.60 2.42
N LEU A 35 37.32 -23.39 2.78
CA LEU A 35 36.88 -23.32 4.17
C LEU A 35 36.64 -24.74 4.73
N PRO A 36 36.93 -24.96 6.03
CA PRO A 36 36.78 -26.28 6.63
C PRO A 36 35.31 -26.73 6.73
N SER A 37 34.38 -25.79 6.90
CA SER A 37 32.94 -26.05 6.87
C SER A 37 32.18 -24.74 6.65
N VAL A 38 31.36 -24.71 5.59
CA VAL A 38 30.50 -23.55 5.28
C VAL A 38 29.30 -23.48 6.23
N THR A 39 28.67 -24.63 6.51
CA THR A 39 27.45 -24.70 7.33
C THR A 39 27.69 -24.48 8.82
N ARG A 40 28.91 -24.75 9.31
CA ARG A 40 29.28 -24.66 10.74
C ARG A 40 30.38 -23.62 11.01
N ILE A 41 30.59 -22.66 10.12
CA ILE A 41 31.70 -21.69 10.24
C ILE A 41 31.66 -20.87 11.54
N TYR A 42 30.47 -20.64 12.11
CA TYR A 42 30.26 -19.89 13.35
C TYR A 42 29.86 -20.75 14.55
N THR A 43 29.99 -22.08 14.45
CA THR A 43 29.52 -23.00 15.50
C THR A 43 30.58 -24.04 15.80
N ASN A 44 30.91 -24.21 17.08
CA ASN A 44 31.75 -25.31 17.51
C ASN A 44 31.03 -26.66 17.33
N PRO A 45 31.76 -27.79 17.37
CA PRO A 45 31.14 -29.13 17.38
C PRO A 45 30.07 -29.30 18.47
N ASP A 46 30.22 -28.60 19.59
CA ASP A 46 29.32 -28.63 20.75
C ASP A 46 28.08 -27.71 20.61
N GLY A 47 27.92 -27.01 19.48
CA GLY A 47 26.78 -26.11 19.24
C GLY A 47 26.94 -24.69 19.79
N THR A 48 28.05 -24.39 20.48
CA THR A 48 28.33 -23.05 20.99
C THR A 48 28.84 -22.12 19.89
N PRO A 49 28.58 -20.79 19.96
CA PRO A 49 29.10 -19.84 18.99
C PRO A 49 30.63 -19.83 18.94
N ARG A 50 31.19 -19.89 17.74
CA ARG A 50 32.62 -19.84 17.45
C ARG A 50 32.94 -18.56 16.68
N VAL A 51 34.05 -17.94 17.01
CA VAL A 51 34.66 -16.88 16.19
C VAL A 51 35.62 -17.55 15.19
N PRO A 52 35.47 -17.33 13.87
CA PRO A 52 36.39 -17.85 12.87
C PRO A 52 37.83 -17.39 13.12
N SER A 53 38.82 -18.18 12.69
CA SER A 53 40.24 -17.78 12.75
C SER A 53 40.52 -16.58 11.83
N ASP A 54 41.65 -15.90 12.01
CA ASP A 54 42.00 -14.73 11.18
C ASP A 54 42.12 -15.07 9.69
N GLU A 55 42.56 -16.29 9.36
CA GLU A 55 42.65 -16.79 7.98
C GLU A 55 41.25 -17.05 7.40
N GLU A 56 40.39 -17.75 8.15
CA GLU A 56 38.98 -17.96 7.78
C GLU A 56 38.26 -16.61 7.62
N PHE A 57 38.51 -15.68 8.53
CA PHE A 57 37.95 -14.33 8.48
C PHE A 57 38.37 -13.57 7.23
N LYS A 58 39.64 -13.67 6.84
CA LYS A 58 40.14 -13.07 5.60
C LYS A 58 39.38 -13.62 4.39
N THR A 59 39.22 -14.94 4.32
CA THR A 59 38.47 -15.57 3.23
C THR A 59 36.98 -15.20 3.22
N ILE A 60 36.33 -15.09 4.38
CA ILE A 60 34.94 -14.63 4.52
C ILE A 60 34.79 -13.18 4.02
N GLY A 61 35.73 -12.31 4.36
CA GLY A 61 35.73 -10.93 3.88
C GLY A 61 35.95 -10.82 2.37
N GLU A 62 36.80 -11.67 1.80
CA GLU A 62 36.96 -11.79 0.33
C GLU A 62 35.68 -12.30 -0.33
N LEU A 63 35.04 -13.34 0.24
CA LEU A 63 33.75 -13.88 -0.21
C LEU A 63 32.65 -12.82 -0.17
N GLN A 64 32.57 -12.01 0.89
CA GLN A 64 31.61 -10.91 0.99
C GLN A 64 31.80 -9.89 -0.15
N ASN A 65 33.04 -9.53 -0.48
CA ASN A 65 33.32 -8.62 -1.58
C ASN A 65 32.96 -9.22 -2.95
N LEU A 66 33.19 -10.52 -3.16
CA LEU A 66 32.78 -11.22 -4.37
C LEU A 66 31.26 -11.32 -4.45
N TYR A 67 30.59 -11.60 -3.34
CA TYR A 67 29.13 -11.68 -3.23
C TYR A 67 28.46 -10.37 -3.68
N TYR A 68 28.92 -9.22 -3.20
CA TYR A 68 28.36 -7.93 -3.61
C TYR A 68 28.66 -7.55 -5.07
N LYS A 69 29.63 -8.20 -5.70
CA LYS A 69 29.90 -8.07 -7.14
C LYS A 69 29.09 -9.06 -7.99
N ARG A 70 28.40 -10.04 -7.37
CA ARG A 70 27.53 -10.96 -8.10
C ARG A 70 26.42 -10.15 -8.75
N ASN A 71 26.27 -10.36 -10.06
CA ASN A 71 25.16 -9.82 -10.81
C ASN A 71 24.36 -11.00 -11.32
N HIS A 72 23.23 -11.26 -10.68
CA HIS A 72 22.29 -12.28 -11.11
C HIS A 72 20.95 -11.62 -11.40
N SER A 73 20.38 -12.00 -12.52
CA SER A 73 19.03 -11.64 -12.89
C SER A 73 18.25 -12.95 -12.85
N GLU A 74 17.10 -12.98 -12.16
CA GLU A 74 16.19 -14.13 -12.17
C GLU A 74 15.80 -14.53 -13.61
N TRP A 75 15.84 -13.55 -14.53
CA TRP A 75 15.63 -13.76 -15.95
C TRP A 75 16.67 -14.66 -16.63
N ASN A 76 17.86 -14.85 -16.04
CA ASN A 76 18.90 -15.73 -16.59
C ASN A 76 18.50 -17.21 -16.51
N TYR A 77 17.56 -17.59 -15.65
CA TYR A 77 17.00 -18.95 -15.60
C TYR A 77 16.00 -19.23 -16.73
N ILE A 78 15.39 -18.17 -17.28
CA ILE A 78 14.32 -18.26 -18.29
C ILE A 78 14.88 -17.97 -19.69
N LEU A 79 15.85 -17.06 -19.81
CA LEU A 79 16.44 -16.67 -21.09
C LEU A 79 17.53 -17.66 -21.52
N PRO A 80 17.62 -18.04 -22.82
CA PRO A 80 18.50 -19.09 -23.34
C PRO A 80 20.00 -18.69 -23.42
N GLY A 81 20.51 -17.85 -22.53
CA GLY A 81 21.86 -17.27 -22.60
C GLY A 81 22.93 -17.91 -21.71
N VAL A 82 22.56 -18.76 -20.75
CA VAL A 82 23.46 -19.36 -19.76
C VAL A 82 23.29 -20.88 -19.76
N SER A 83 24.39 -21.63 -19.68
CA SER A 83 24.30 -23.11 -19.66
C SER A 83 23.73 -23.60 -18.32
N ARG A 84 23.08 -24.77 -18.33
CA ARG A 84 22.49 -25.35 -17.10
C ARG A 84 23.53 -25.61 -16.01
N ASP A 85 24.75 -26.02 -16.39
CA ASP A 85 25.83 -26.27 -15.43
C ASP A 85 26.30 -24.99 -14.75
N GLN A 86 26.32 -23.87 -15.48
CA GLN A 86 26.65 -22.55 -14.94
C GLN A 86 25.58 -22.05 -13.95
N LEU A 87 24.30 -22.28 -14.27
CA LEU A 87 23.18 -21.96 -13.38
C LEU A 87 23.19 -22.84 -12.12
N LYS A 88 23.53 -24.12 -12.26
CA LYS A 88 23.65 -25.04 -11.12
C LYS A 88 24.78 -24.61 -10.19
N LEU A 89 25.95 -24.24 -10.72
CA LEU A 89 27.05 -23.71 -9.91
C LEU A 89 26.61 -22.47 -9.12
N PHE A 90 25.87 -21.56 -9.76
CA PHE A 90 25.34 -20.38 -9.10
C PHE A 90 24.34 -20.73 -7.98
N GLU A 91 23.47 -21.71 -8.21
CA GLU A 91 22.51 -22.22 -7.23
C GLU A 91 23.23 -22.82 -6.02
N ASP A 92 24.16 -23.75 -6.25
CA ASP A 92 24.95 -24.42 -5.22
C ASP A 92 25.72 -23.39 -4.38
N ASN A 93 26.41 -22.43 -5.04
CA ASN A 93 27.09 -21.34 -4.37
C ASN A 93 26.14 -20.46 -3.55
N SER A 94 24.92 -20.20 -4.04
CA SER A 94 23.96 -19.35 -3.33
C SER A 94 23.41 -20.04 -2.08
N GLN A 95 23.21 -21.35 -2.12
CA GLN A 95 22.84 -22.15 -0.95
C GLN A 95 23.94 -22.11 0.10
N ASP A 96 25.20 -22.33 -0.30
CA ASP A 96 26.35 -22.28 0.59
C ASP A 96 26.55 -20.87 1.20
N LEU A 97 26.39 -19.82 0.38
CA LEU A 97 26.54 -18.43 0.82
C LEU A 97 25.48 -18.00 1.85
N ASN A 98 24.29 -18.60 1.83
CA ASN A 98 23.24 -18.33 2.83
C ASN A 98 23.64 -18.73 4.25
N HIS A 99 24.67 -19.55 4.45
CA HIS A 99 25.18 -19.86 5.79
C HIS A 99 26.04 -18.74 6.39
N PHE A 100 26.45 -17.75 5.59
CA PHE A 100 27.25 -16.64 6.09
C PHE A 100 26.39 -15.49 6.61
N GLN A 101 26.89 -14.84 7.67
CA GLN A 101 26.22 -13.70 8.29
C GLN A 101 26.07 -12.52 7.34
N PHE A 102 26.92 -12.33 6.33
CA PHE A 102 26.76 -11.19 5.40
C PHE A 102 25.59 -11.36 4.40
N VAL A 103 24.99 -12.55 4.32
CA VAL A 103 23.86 -12.87 3.42
C VAL A 103 22.53 -12.91 4.18
N THR A 104 22.51 -13.52 5.35
CA THR A 104 21.27 -13.69 6.14
C THR A 104 20.90 -12.41 6.89
N LYS A 105 19.60 -12.15 7.05
CA LYS A 105 19.08 -11.03 7.84
C LYS A 105 19.43 -11.12 9.34
N ASP A 106 19.93 -12.26 9.78
CA ASP A 106 20.48 -12.49 11.12
C ASP A 106 21.97 -12.12 11.23
N ALA A 107 22.53 -11.41 10.23
CA ALA A 107 23.80 -10.70 10.28
C ALA A 107 23.92 -9.91 11.59
N GLY A 108 24.71 -10.38 12.56
CA GLY A 108 24.80 -9.73 13.87
C GLY A 108 24.29 -10.56 15.06
N LYS A 109 23.40 -11.54 14.86
CA LYS A 109 22.87 -12.36 15.98
C LYS A 109 23.87 -13.38 16.52
N ILE A 110 24.74 -13.91 15.65
CA ILE A 110 25.73 -14.92 16.03
C ILE A 110 27.05 -14.25 16.44
N ILE A 111 27.46 -13.20 15.73
CA ILE A 111 28.58 -12.31 16.09
C ILE A 111 28.09 -10.88 15.80
N ASP A 112 28.07 -9.97 16.78
CA ASP A 112 27.61 -8.55 16.68
C ASP A 112 28.53 -7.67 15.79
N LYS A 113 29.16 -8.26 14.77
CA LYS A 113 30.21 -7.65 13.96
C LYS A 113 30.10 -8.13 12.52
N ILE A 114 30.32 -7.25 11.56
CA ILE A 114 30.40 -7.58 10.13
C ILE A 114 31.84 -7.29 9.65
N PRO A 115 32.43 -8.15 8.79
CA PRO A 115 33.70 -7.82 8.15
C PRO A 115 33.54 -6.58 7.27
N TYR A 116 34.44 -5.61 7.40
CA TYR A 116 34.55 -4.48 6.47
C TYR A 116 36.00 -4.29 6.05
N LYS A 117 36.18 -3.87 4.80
CA LYS A 117 37.49 -3.46 4.28
C LYS A 117 37.68 -1.99 4.62
N ASP A 118 38.73 -1.68 5.37
CA ASP A 118 39.12 -0.31 5.69
C ASP A 118 39.66 0.35 4.40
N GLU A 119 39.04 1.45 3.97
CA GLU A 119 39.38 2.14 2.72
C GLU A 119 40.80 2.72 2.73
N GLN A 120 41.36 3.02 3.91
CA GLN A 120 42.68 3.63 4.04
C GLN A 120 43.81 2.60 4.13
N THR A 121 43.57 1.49 4.82
CA THR A 121 44.61 0.47 5.06
C THR A 121 44.46 -0.78 4.18
N GLY A 122 43.31 -0.94 3.53
CA GLY A 122 42.97 -2.13 2.75
C GLY A 122 42.79 -3.40 3.59
N GLY A 123 42.98 -3.32 4.91
CA GLY A 123 42.86 -4.41 5.86
C GLY A 123 41.40 -4.74 6.20
N LEU A 124 41.13 -6.01 6.45
CA LEU A 124 39.84 -6.50 6.92
C LEU A 124 39.75 -6.30 8.42
N LYS A 125 38.76 -5.52 8.87
CA LYS A 125 38.47 -5.26 10.29
C LYS A 125 37.01 -5.60 10.59
N TRP A 126 36.72 -5.84 11.87
CA TRP A 126 35.35 -6.00 12.35
C TRP A 126 34.73 -4.64 12.67
N LYS A 127 33.55 -4.34 12.13
CA LYS A 127 32.74 -3.19 12.59
C LYS A 127 31.52 -3.71 13.34
N ILE A 128 31.31 -3.18 14.54
CA ILE A 128 30.06 -3.34 15.28
C ILE A 128 29.06 -2.38 14.63
N ILE A 129 28.05 -2.92 13.94
CA ILE A 129 27.01 -2.12 13.30
C ILE A 129 25.72 -2.36 14.09
N ARG A 130 25.37 -1.39 14.95
CA ARG A 130 24.11 -1.37 15.70
C ARG A 130 23.06 -0.44 15.09
N GLU A 131 23.32 0.09 13.90
CA GLU A 131 22.41 1.01 13.25
C GLU A 131 21.37 0.23 12.44
N THR A 132 20.14 0.33 12.95
CA THR A 132 18.82 -0.10 12.48
C THR A 132 18.71 -0.67 11.06
N PRO A 133 17.96 -1.78 10.90
CA PRO A 133 18.08 -2.70 9.78
C PRO A 133 17.77 -2.03 8.44
N LYS A 134 18.59 -2.39 7.45
CA LYS A 134 18.24 -2.36 6.02
C LYS A 134 16.76 -2.73 5.87
N ALA A 135 16.00 -1.86 5.20
CA ALA A 135 14.59 -2.03 4.86
C ALA A 135 14.21 -3.50 4.73
N GLU A 136 13.24 -3.96 5.53
CA GLU A 136 13.00 -5.39 5.77
C GLU A 136 12.42 -6.15 4.55
N GLY A 137 12.36 -5.48 3.40
CA GLY A 137 11.93 -6.01 2.11
C GLY A 137 10.41 -6.01 1.94
N TRP A 138 9.64 -6.07 3.03
CA TRP A 138 8.18 -5.92 3.00
C TRP A 138 7.73 -4.46 2.81
N GLU A 139 8.58 -3.51 3.17
CA GLU A 139 8.27 -2.07 3.07
C GLU A 139 7.96 -1.65 1.63
N ILE A 140 8.72 -2.14 0.65
CA ILE A 140 8.54 -1.78 -0.76
C ILE A 140 7.15 -2.21 -1.27
N PRO A 141 6.74 -3.50 -1.21
CA PRO A 141 5.40 -3.87 -1.66
C PRO A 141 4.31 -3.19 -0.82
N TYR A 142 4.53 -2.97 0.48
CA TYR A 142 3.55 -2.30 1.33
C TYR A 142 3.31 -0.84 0.92
N PHE A 143 4.38 -0.03 0.84
CA PHE A 143 4.28 1.40 0.54
C PHE A 143 3.90 1.70 -0.91
N TYR A 144 4.29 0.85 -1.87
CA TYR A 144 4.06 1.12 -3.30
C TYR A 144 2.88 0.36 -3.89
N ILE A 145 2.37 -0.69 -3.24
CA ILE A 145 1.23 -1.47 -3.75
C ILE A 145 0.08 -1.40 -2.76
N VAL A 146 0.29 -1.86 -1.54
CA VAL A 146 -0.80 -2.01 -0.56
C VAL A 146 -1.40 -0.65 -0.20
N LEU A 147 -0.56 0.30 0.24
CA LEU A 147 -1.02 1.59 0.74
C LEU A 147 -1.74 2.43 -0.35
N PRO A 148 -1.25 2.52 -1.60
CA PRO A 148 -1.98 3.19 -2.68
C PRO A 148 -3.33 2.53 -3.01
N VAL A 149 -3.41 1.19 -2.98
CA VAL A 149 -4.66 0.47 -3.23
C VAL A 149 -5.69 0.76 -2.14
N PHE A 150 -5.28 0.75 -0.86
CA PHE A 150 -6.16 1.13 0.23
C PHE A 150 -6.64 2.58 0.14
N ALA A 151 -5.73 3.52 -0.17
CA ALA A 151 -6.09 4.92 -0.38
C ALA A 151 -7.10 5.08 -1.53
N TYR A 152 -6.92 4.33 -2.63
CA TYR A 152 -7.84 4.34 -3.76
C TYR A 152 -9.23 3.78 -3.38
N ILE A 153 -9.29 2.67 -2.65
CA ILE A 153 -10.57 2.10 -2.18
C ILE A 153 -11.30 3.09 -1.28
N LEU A 154 -10.59 3.74 -0.35
CA LEU A 154 -11.17 4.76 0.52
C LEU A 154 -11.72 5.93 -0.29
N TYR A 155 -10.97 6.41 -1.29
CA TYR A 155 -11.42 7.47 -2.18
C TYR A 155 -12.68 7.08 -2.98
N VAL A 156 -12.73 5.86 -3.54
CA VAL A 156 -13.90 5.37 -4.28
C VAL A 156 -15.13 5.27 -3.35
N LYS A 157 -14.97 4.72 -2.15
CA LYS A 157 -16.09 4.67 -1.18
C LYS A 157 -16.57 6.06 -0.77
N TYR A 158 -15.64 6.98 -0.51
CA TYR A 158 -15.97 8.35 -0.16
C TYR A 158 -16.77 9.04 -1.28
N THR A 159 -16.28 8.99 -2.52
CA THR A 159 -16.96 9.59 -3.67
C THR A 159 -18.32 8.95 -3.96
N ALA A 160 -18.45 7.64 -3.82
CA ALA A 160 -19.73 6.94 -3.94
C ALA A 160 -20.71 7.38 -2.85
N GLN A 161 -20.25 7.51 -1.59
CA GLN A 161 -21.10 7.96 -0.49
C GLN A 161 -21.54 9.42 -0.65
N MET A 162 -20.66 10.30 -1.13
CA MET A 162 -21.02 11.70 -1.41
C MET A 162 -22.07 11.79 -2.52
N LYS A 163 -21.91 11.02 -3.61
CA LYS A 163 -22.94 10.94 -4.67
C LYS A 163 -24.27 10.39 -4.15
N ALA A 164 -24.23 9.36 -3.31
CA ALA A 164 -25.45 8.83 -2.70
C ALA A 164 -26.14 9.87 -1.80
N ARG A 165 -25.38 10.70 -1.06
CA ARG A 165 -25.95 11.79 -0.27
C ARG A 165 -26.60 12.88 -1.13
N GLU A 166 -26.01 13.20 -2.28
CA GLU A 166 -26.56 14.18 -3.22
C GLU A 166 -27.86 13.73 -3.90
N VAL A 167 -28.04 12.42 -4.11
CA VAL A 167 -29.17 11.87 -4.88
C VAL A 167 -30.26 11.27 -4.00
N GLU A 168 -29.87 10.65 -2.88
CA GLU A 168 -30.78 9.87 -2.01
C GLU A 168 -30.70 10.29 -0.53
N GLY A 169 -29.84 11.27 -0.22
CA GLY A 169 -29.57 11.68 1.16
C GLY A 169 -30.49 12.77 1.70
N PRO A 170 -30.28 13.15 2.98
CA PRO A 170 -30.99 14.26 3.62
C PRO A 170 -30.92 15.57 2.81
N ASP A 171 -29.77 15.85 2.19
CA ASP A 171 -29.55 17.05 1.39
C ASP A 171 -30.44 17.07 0.13
N TRP A 172 -30.68 15.90 -0.47
CA TRP A 172 -31.64 15.78 -1.58
C TRP A 172 -33.07 16.01 -1.08
N ALA A 173 -33.45 15.37 0.02
CA ALA A 173 -34.78 15.49 0.61
C ALA A 173 -35.08 16.94 1.02
N GLU A 174 -34.09 17.65 1.56
CA GLU A 174 -34.18 19.07 1.89
C GLU A 174 -34.38 19.92 0.62
N LYS A 175 -33.59 19.71 -0.44
CA LYS A 175 -33.75 20.43 -1.71
C LYS A 175 -35.11 20.18 -2.35
N GLU A 176 -35.58 18.94 -2.32
CA GLU A 176 -36.87 18.54 -2.86
C GLU A 176 -38.03 19.13 -2.05
N LEU A 177 -37.94 19.15 -0.72
CA LEU A 177 -38.94 19.76 0.15
C LEU A 177 -39.04 21.28 -0.10
N ARG A 178 -37.88 21.96 -0.20
CA ARG A 178 -37.83 23.39 -0.54
C ARG A 178 -38.42 23.68 -1.92
N LEU A 179 -38.11 22.84 -2.91
CA LEU A 179 -38.66 22.95 -4.26
C LEU A 179 -40.19 22.84 -4.23
N ARG A 180 -40.75 21.80 -3.60
CA ARG A 180 -42.20 21.58 -3.52
C ARG A 180 -42.93 22.70 -2.79
N ALA A 181 -42.36 23.19 -1.68
CA ALA A 181 -42.94 24.30 -0.94
C ALA A 181 -43.04 25.57 -1.79
N MET A 182 -42.02 25.83 -2.62
CA MET A 182 -42.01 26.98 -3.54
C MET A 182 -42.87 26.75 -4.78
N GLU A 183 -42.92 25.54 -5.33
CA GLU A 183 -43.82 25.20 -6.44
C GLU A 183 -45.28 25.47 -6.08
N GLU A 184 -45.71 25.09 -4.88
CA GLU A 184 -47.07 25.35 -4.42
C GLU A 184 -47.32 26.86 -4.21
N TYR A 185 -46.33 27.59 -3.67
CA TYR A 185 -46.39 29.04 -3.52
C TYR A 185 -46.51 29.77 -4.87
N PHE A 186 -45.82 29.30 -5.91
CA PHE A 186 -45.91 29.83 -7.27
C PHE A 186 -47.01 29.16 -8.12
N HIS A 187 -48.00 28.55 -7.50
CA HIS A 187 -49.17 27.95 -8.18
C HIS A 187 -48.82 26.90 -9.24
N GLY A 188 -47.77 26.09 -9.00
CA GLY A 188 -47.33 25.01 -9.88
C GLY A 188 -46.28 25.40 -10.91
N ASP A 189 -45.76 26.63 -10.88
CA ASP A 189 -44.70 27.09 -11.79
C ASP A 189 -43.30 26.67 -11.30
N THR A 190 -42.88 25.49 -11.77
CA THR A 190 -41.59 24.88 -11.40
C THR A 190 -40.36 25.66 -11.86
N ALA A 191 -40.46 26.45 -12.93
CA ALA A 191 -39.36 27.25 -13.44
C ALA A 191 -39.09 28.45 -12.51
N LYS A 192 -40.15 29.16 -12.10
CA LYS A 192 -40.05 30.28 -11.16
C LYS A 192 -39.60 29.84 -9.77
N ALA A 193 -40.03 28.66 -9.31
CA ALA A 193 -39.56 28.10 -8.05
C ALA A 193 -38.04 27.84 -8.06
N LYS A 194 -37.51 27.31 -9.16
CA LYS A 194 -36.06 27.07 -9.33
C LYS A 194 -35.26 28.36 -9.45
N GLU A 195 -35.75 29.35 -10.18
CA GLU A 195 -35.12 30.68 -10.27
C GLU A 195 -35.11 31.40 -8.92
N PHE A 196 -36.21 31.30 -8.15
CA PHE A 196 -36.30 31.87 -6.81
C PHE A 196 -35.39 31.18 -5.79
N LEU A 197 -35.15 29.87 -5.94
CA LEU A 197 -34.22 29.11 -5.11
C LEU A 197 -32.76 29.24 -5.54
N SER A 198 -32.46 29.76 -6.74
CA SER A 198 -31.09 30.02 -7.19
C SER A 198 -30.42 31.12 -6.34
N ASN A 199 -29.12 30.95 -6.07
CA ASN A 199 -28.29 31.91 -5.34
C ASN A 199 -27.63 32.94 -6.27
N GLU A 200 -27.87 32.86 -7.59
CA GLU A 200 -27.25 33.77 -8.55
C GLU A 200 -27.71 35.22 -8.29
N ASN A 201 -26.74 36.11 -8.04
CA ASN A 201 -26.90 37.56 -7.84
C ASN A 201 -27.66 38.02 -6.57
N LYS A 202 -27.80 37.18 -5.54
CA LYS A 202 -28.45 37.57 -4.26
C LYS A 202 -27.42 37.89 -3.17
N SER A 203 -27.71 38.92 -2.38
CA SER A 203 -26.95 39.26 -1.17
C SER A 203 -27.28 38.30 -0.02
N ASP A 204 -26.38 38.20 0.97
CA ASP A 204 -26.57 37.34 2.15
C ASP A 204 -27.87 37.64 2.91
N LYS A 205 -28.35 38.88 2.87
CA LYS A 205 -29.61 39.29 3.50
C LYS A 205 -30.82 38.74 2.73
N GLU A 206 -30.80 38.82 1.40
CA GLU A 206 -31.87 38.30 0.54
C GLU A 206 -31.94 36.76 0.58
N ILE A 207 -30.80 36.08 0.77
CA ILE A 207 -30.74 34.63 0.97
C ILE A 207 -31.45 34.23 2.28
N ARG A 208 -31.23 34.98 3.36
CA ARG A 208 -31.90 34.72 4.66
C ARG A 208 -33.40 34.96 4.58
N GLU A 209 -33.83 36.07 4.00
CA GLU A 209 -35.26 36.39 3.84
C GLU A 209 -35.99 35.34 2.98
N ARG A 210 -35.30 34.81 1.95
CA ARG A 210 -35.80 33.65 1.18
C ARG A 210 -35.92 32.40 2.04
N ASP A 211 -34.88 32.06 2.79
CA ASP A 211 -34.88 30.85 3.61
C ASP A 211 -35.95 30.90 4.71
N ASP A 212 -36.16 32.07 5.32
CA ASP A 212 -37.23 32.30 6.29
C ASP A 212 -38.62 32.13 5.64
N LEU A 213 -38.82 32.64 4.42
CA LEU A 213 -40.06 32.44 3.67
C LEU A 213 -40.29 30.96 3.34
N VAL A 214 -39.24 30.24 2.93
CA VAL A 214 -39.31 28.81 2.61
C VAL A 214 -39.67 28.00 3.87
N ILE A 215 -39.02 28.28 5.00
CA ILE A 215 -39.31 27.64 6.28
C ILE A 215 -40.74 27.93 6.74
N ALA A 216 -41.17 29.19 6.67
CA ALA A 216 -42.54 29.57 7.03
C ALA A 216 -43.59 28.83 6.19
N ARG A 217 -43.30 28.56 4.91
CA ARG A 217 -44.18 27.76 4.05
C ARG A 217 -44.16 26.29 4.42
N ILE A 218 -42.98 25.69 4.60
CA ILE A 218 -42.84 24.30 5.06
C ILE A 218 -43.60 24.06 6.37
N LEU A 219 -43.58 25.01 7.31
CA LEU A 219 -44.32 24.91 8.58
C LEU A 219 -45.83 25.09 8.42
N ALA A 220 -46.28 25.79 7.38
CA ALA A 220 -47.70 26.09 7.15
C ALA A 220 -48.43 25.02 6.32
N GLY A 221 -47.71 24.08 5.71
CA GLY A 221 -48.29 23.11 4.77
C GLY A 221 -47.73 21.71 4.90
N ASP A 222 -48.52 20.72 4.47
CA ASP A 222 -48.15 19.31 4.43
C ASP A 222 -47.67 18.92 3.02
N TYR A 223 -46.37 19.06 2.76
CA TYR A 223 -45.76 18.77 1.45
C TYR A 223 -45.33 17.31 1.26
N ASP A 224 -45.58 16.48 2.27
CA ASP A 224 -45.28 15.06 2.23
C ASP A 224 -46.39 14.27 1.53
N LYS A 225 -46.01 13.44 0.55
CA LYS A 225 -46.92 12.59 -0.23
C LYS A 225 -47.10 11.19 0.38
N LEU A 226 -46.62 10.93 1.60
CA LEU A 226 -46.79 9.65 2.30
C LEU A 226 -48.26 9.18 2.34
N ALA A 227 -49.23 10.09 2.56
CA ALA A 227 -50.65 9.73 2.56
C ALA A 227 -51.15 9.22 1.19
N GLN A 228 -50.59 9.73 0.09
CA GLN A 228 -50.93 9.30 -1.27
C GLN A 228 -50.32 7.94 -1.63
N LEU A 229 -49.25 7.54 -0.94
CA LEU A 229 -48.57 6.25 -1.10
C LEU A 229 -49.21 5.13 -0.26
N LYS A 230 -49.94 5.48 0.81
CA LYS A 230 -50.70 4.53 1.66
C LYS A 230 -52.00 3.98 1.01
N LYS A 231 -52.15 4.05 -0.32
CA LYS A 231 -53.36 3.60 -1.04
C LYS A 231 -53.57 2.08 -1.05
N LYS A 232 -52.57 1.29 -0.64
CA LYS A 232 -52.68 -0.17 -0.43
C LYS A 232 -51.95 -0.58 0.86
N LEU A 233 -52.33 -0.05 2.02
CA LEU A 233 -52.13 -0.85 3.24
C LEU A 233 -53.24 -1.91 3.25
N PRO A 234 -52.95 -3.21 3.04
CA PRO A 234 -53.94 -4.25 3.28
C PRO A 234 -54.39 -4.12 4.74
N LYS A 235 -55.71 -4.20 4.97
CA LYS A 235 -56.32 -4.13 6.32
C LYS A 235 -55.70 -5.14 7.29
N ASP A 236 -55.04 -6.18 6.78
CA ASP A 236 -54.34 -7.23 7.54
C ASP A 236 -53.12 -6.73 8.34
N LEU A 237 -52.57 -5.55 8.02
CA LEU A 237 -51.46 -4.93 8.77
C LEU A 237 -51.93 -3.91 9.82
N ILE A 238 -53.23 -3.61 9.89
CA ILE A 238 -53.82 -2.85 10.99
C ILE A 238 -54.26 -3.84 12.06
N LYS A 239 -53.29 -4.52 12.68
CA LYS A 239 -53.48 -5.13 14.00
C LYS A 239 -52.84 -4.22 15.03
N VAL A 240 -53.49 -3.08 15.28
CA VAL A 240 -53.08 -2.17 16.37
C VAL A 240 -53.99 -2.32 17.59
N ASP A 241 -55.09 -3.08 17.50
CA ASP A 241 -56.03 -3.27 18.62
C ASP A 241 -56.14 -4.70 19.17
N GLU A 242 -55.30 -5.65 18.73
CA GLU A 242 -55.39 -7.06 19.17
C GLU A 242 -54.11 -7.68 19.75
N ASP A 243 -53.05 -6.90 20.01
CA ASP A 243 -51.91 -7.41 20.78
C ASP A 243 -52.07 -7.07 22.27
N PRO A 244 -52.17 -8.08 23.17
CA PRO A 244 -52.36 -7.86 24.61
C PRO A 244 -51.10 -7.31 25.31
N ILE A 245 -50.02 -7.03 24.58
CA ILE A 245 -48.74 -6.57 25.13
C ILE A 245 -48.74 -5.06 25.45
N PHE A 246 -49.68 -4.29 24.90
CA PHE A 246 -49.81 -2.84 25.17
C PHE A 246 -51.00 -2.48 26.08
N LYS A 247 -51.58 -3.45 26.80
CA LYS A 247 -52.56 -3.20 27.87
C LYS A 247 -51.92 -3.27 29.25
N TYR A 248 -50.94 -2.41 29.53
CA TYR A 248 -50.57 -1.98 30.89
C TYR A 248 -49.87 -0.62 30.84
#